data_AF-A0AA36HE73-F1
#
_entry.id   AF-A0AA36HE73-F1
#
_cell.length_a   1.000
_cell.length_b   1.000
_cell.length_c   1.000
_cell.angle_alpha   90.00
_cell.angle_beta   90.00
_cell.angle_gamma   90.00
#
_symmetry.space_group_name_H-M   'P 1'
#
loop_
_entity.id
_entity.type
_entity.pdbx_description
1 polymer ?
#
loop_
_entity_poly.entity_id
_entity_poly.type
_entity_poly.pdbx_seq_one_letter_code
_entity_poly.pdbx_strand_id
1 'polypeptide(L)'
;MRGPKLVIFALCLAIAWAQQGKGPSQHGPPSPPHSPPPPRPPSPPPPPPPPPPPPKTCSDIRCAPGLHCEMVEQPGPGRTPKCVENRPPPPPPPPPPTPPMHNPPPPAPTPRPQATCANVKCPGGTRCVMVTEQCLRPPCPAPAPQCISNDPPPLPTTRPPPPPPPPPPPRCPVNESWTNCSSMCEPTCENRTPKCTKNCGPPKCQCDANFYRNKARRCVRASECPRW
;
A
#
# COMPACT_ATOMS: atom_id res chain seq x y z
N MET A 1 55.43 6.15 27.54
CA MET A 1 56.04 6.70 26.32
C MET A 1 54.94 7.10 25.36
N ARG A 2 55.15 8.24 24.71
CA ARG A 2 54.16 9.06 23.99
C ARG A 2 53.38 8.29 22.91
N GLY A 3 52.06 8.41 22.97
CA GLY A 3 51.21 8.61 21.80
C GLY A 3 50.55 10.00 21.91
N PRO A 4 49.60 10.37 21.03
CA PRO A 4 49.05 9.57 19.94
C PRO A 4 48.87 10.30 18.59
N LYS A 5 48.61 9.44 17.62
CA LYS A 5 47.86 9.54 16.37
C LYS A 5 47.02 10.81 16.12
N LEU A 6 47.34 11.38 14.96
CA LEU A 6 46.56 12.15 13.99
C LEU A 6 45.04 11.86 14.00
N VAL A 7 44.23 12.91 14.25
CA VAL A 7 42.78 12.96 13.98
C VAL A 7 42.44 14.36 13.44
N ILE A 8 41.78 14.34 12.29
CA ILE A 8 41.08 15.43 11.58
C ILE A 8 39.94 15.99 12.46
N PHE A 9 39.69 17.30 12.53
CA PHE A 9 38.38 17.99 12.78
C PHE A 9 38.69 19.49 13.05
N ALA A 10 38.51 20.42 12.11
CA ALA A 10 37.26 21.11 11.74
C ALA A 10 36.61 21.94 12.87
N LEU A 11 36.60 23.27 12.63
CA LEU A 11 35.73 24.35 13.15
C LEU A 11 35.67 24.61 14.68
N CYS A 12 36.16 25.79 15.08
CA CYS A 12 35.32 26.83 15.72
C CYS A 12 36.06 28.17 15.97
N LEU A 13 35.38 29.26 15.60
CA LEU A 13 35.39 30.62 16.18
C LEU A 13 36.46 31.68 15.82
N ALA A 14 35.89 32.79 15.31
CA ALA A 14 36.24 34.21 15.55
C ALA A 14 37.39 34.83 14.72
N ILE A 15 37.13 35.94 14.00
CA ILE A 15 37.21 37.34 14.48
C ILE A 15 36.90 38.28 13.30
N ALA A 16 36.23 39.38 13.63
CA ALA A 16 35.68 40.44 12.82
C ALA A 16 36.67 41.17 11.88
N TRP A 17 36.13 41.70 10.79
CA TRP A 17 36.84 42.48 9.77
C TRP A 17 36.63 43.99 9.96
N ALA A 18 37.77 44.68 9.98
CA ALA A 18 38.06 46.04 9.49
C ALA A 18 37.51 47.28 10.23
N GLN A 19 38.45 47.97 10.88
CA GLN A 19 38.40 49.31 11.46
C GLN A 19 38.62 50.44 10.44
N GLN A 20 37.87 51.53 10.63
CA GLN A 20 38.22 52.97 10.58
C GLN A 20 39.14 53.54 9.48
N GLY A 21 38.55 54.43 8.67
CA GLY A 21 39.21 55.55 8.01
C GLY A 21 38.43 56.85 8.25
N LYS A 22 39.06 57.82 8.94
CA LYS A 22 38.50 59.10 9.42
C LYS A 22 39.02 60.23 8.50
N GLY A 23 38.14 61.09 7.99
CA GLY A 23 38.46 62.26 7.15
C GLY A 23 37.31 63.27 7.15
N PRO A 24 37.56 64.57 6.89
CA PRO A 24 37.34 65.60 7.91
C PRO A 24 36.03 66.41 7.79
N SER A 25 35.70 67.02 8.93
CA SER A 25 34.59 67.95 9.20
C SER A 25 34.71 69.27 8.43
N GLN A 26 33.62 69.73 7.84
CA GLN A 26 33.42 71.11 7.40
C GLN A 26 32.02 71.56 7.83
N HIS A 27 31.96 72.54 8.73
CA HIS A 27 30.73 73.12 9.26
C HIS A 27 30.17 74.18 8.30
N GLY A 28 28.95 73.97 7.79
CA GLY A 28 28.15 74.98 7.09
C GLY A 28 27.07 75.58 8.00
N PRO A 29 26.58 76.81 7.74
CA PRO A 29 25.61 77.50 8.59
C PRO A 29 24.21 76.84 8.55
N PRO A 30 23.38 77.02 9.61
CA PRO A 30 22.07 76.38 9.69
C PRO A 30 21.07 76.94 8.67
N SER A 31 20.36 76.04 7.99
CA SER A 31 19.26 76.36 7.07
C SER A 31 17.98 76.79 7.84
N PRO A 32 17.14 77.68 7.28
CA PRO A 32 15.88 78.07 7.92
C PRO A 32 14.88 76.90 7.97
N PRO A 33 13.91 76.89 8.90
CA PRO A 33 12.93 75.81 9.01
C PRO A 33 12.02 75.77 7.77
N HIS A 34 12.00 74.62 7.09
CA HIS A 34 11.09 74.35 5.97
C HIS A 34 9.64 74.28 6.46
N SER A 35 8.73 74.92 5.72
CA SER A 35 7.28 74.86 5.94
C SER A 35 6.75 73.42 5.82
N PRO A 36 5.69 73.03 6.57
CA PRO A 36 5.12 71.68 6.49
C PRO A 36 4.53 71.42 5.10
N PRO A 37 4.62 70.18 4.58
CA PRO A 37 4.07 69.83 3.28
C PRO A 37 2.53 69.92 3.29
N PRO A 38 1.89 70.21 2.13
CA PRO A 38 0.44 70.24 2.04
C PRO A 38 -0.18 68.87 2.37
N PRO A 39 -1.43 68.84 2.88
CA PRO A 39 -2.12 67.59 3.17
C PRO A 39 -2.27 66.75 1.90
N ARG A 40 -2.11 65.42 2.04
CA ARG A 40 -2.27 64.48 0.92
C ARG A 40 -3.71 64.51 0.41
N PRO A 41 -3.93 64.34 -0.90
CA PRO A 41 -5.28 64.19 -1.43
C PRO A 41 -5.95 62.94 -0.84
N PRO A 42 -7.30 62.93 -0.72
CA PRO A 42 -8.03 61.78 -0.21
C PRO A 42 -7.82 60.56 -1.11
N SER A 43 -7.68 59.38 -0.49
CA SER A 43 -7.53 58.11 -1.19
C SER A 43 -8.76 57.81 -2.08
N PRO A 44 -8.58 57.16 -3.24
CA PRO A 44 -9.71 56.72 -4.05
C PRO A 44 -10.60 55.71 -3.28
N PRO A 45 -11.91 55.66 -3.57
CA PRO A 45 -12.79 54.69 -2.93
C PRO A 45 -12.34 53.25 -3.25
N PRO A 46 -12.58 52.30 -2.34
CA PRO A 46 -12.25 50.90 -2.59
C PRO A 46 -13.05 50.35 -3.78
N PRO A 47 -12.50 49.35 -4.52
CA PRO A 47 -13.24 48.69 -5.58
C PRO A 47 -14.50 48.01 -5.04
N PRO A 48 -15.57 47.87 -5.85
CA PRO A 48 -16.76 47.14 -5.44
C PRO A 48 -16.40 45.67 -5.10
N PRO A 49 -17.13 45.04 -4.17
CA PRO A 49 -16.91 43.65 -3.83
C PRO A 49 -17.15 42.74 -5.06
N PRO A 50 -16.48 41.58 -5.13
CA PRO A 50 -16.71 40.63 -6.20
C PRO A 50 -18.16 40.13 -6.19
N PRO A 51 -18.72 39.76 -7.36
CA PRO A 51 -20.06 39.16 -7.41
C PRO A 51 -20.09 37.85 -6.60
N PRO A 52 -21.26 37.50 -6.03
CA PRO A 52 -21.41 36.25 -5.29
C PRO A 52 -21.17 35.03 -6.20
N PRO A 53 -20.71 33.89 -5.62
CA PRO A 53 -20.50 32.67 -6.39
C PRO A 53 -21.83 32.13 -6.96
N PRO A 54 -21.79 31.43 -8.11
CA PRO A 54 -22.99 30.84 -8.68
C PRO A 54 -23.59 29.74 -7.76
N PRO A 55 -24.92 29.60 -7.75
CA PRO A 55 -25.61 28.60 -6.93
C PRO A 55 -25.22 27.19 -7.36
N LYS A 56 -24.93 26.33 -6.38
CA LYS A 56 -24.53 24.93 -6.63
C LYS A 56 -25.71 23.98 -6.57
N THR A 57 -26.80 24.38 -5.90
CA THR A 57 -27.99 23.53 -5.70
C THR A 57 -29.27 24.29 -6.00
N CYS A 58 -30.37 23.56 -6.24
CA CYS A 58 -31.68 24.16 -6.44
C CYS A 58 -32.23 24.89 -5.19
N SER A 59 -31.66 24.62 -4.01
CA SER A 59 -32.00 25.35 -2.78
C SER A 59 -31.50 26.80 -2.79
N ASP A 60 -30.47 27.08 -3.59
CA ASP A 60 -29.84 28.39 -3.72
C ASP A 60 -30.44 29.23 -4.87
N ILE A 61 -31.43 28.68 -5.59
CA ILE A 61 -32.11 29.34 -6.71
C ILE A 61 -33.57 29.60 -6.36
N ARG A 62 -34.01 30.85 -6.59
CA ARG A 62 -35.44 31.21 -6.60
C ARG A 62 -35.89 31.41 -8.05
N CYS A 63 -36.60 30.41 -8.59
CA CYS A 63 -37.16 30.48 -9.93
C CYS A 63 -38.38 31.41 -9.98
N ALA A 64 -38.64 31.99 -11.15
CA ALA A 64 -39.85 32.79 -11.38
C ALA A 64 -41.12 31.92 -11.23
N PRO A 65 -42.29 32.52 -10.91
CA PRO A 65 -43.55 31.78 -10.81
C PRO A 65 -43.84 30.99 -12.09
N GLY A 66 -44.16 29.69 -11.96
CA GLY A 66 -44.42 28.79 -13.09
C GLY A 66 -43.23 27.91 -13.51
N LEU A 67 -42.02 28.18 -13.00
CA LEU A 67 -40.83 27.38 -13.26
C LEU A 67 -40.47 26.54 -12.02
N HIS A 68 -40.01 25.30 -12.22
CA HIS A 68 -39.37 24.50 -11.15
C HIS A 68 -37.87 24.39 -11.38
N CYS A 69 -37.10 24.26 -10.30
CA CYS A 69 -35.66 24.04 -10.42
C CYS A 69 -35.36 22.55 -10.61
N GLU A 70 -34.57 22.24 -11.63
CA GLU A 70 -34.11 20.90 -11.95
C GLU A 70 -32.58 20.88 -12.12
N MET A 71 -31.95 19.81 -11.64
CA MET A 71 -30.51 19.60 -11.79
C MET A 71 -30.23 18.97 -13.15
N VAL A 72 -29.90 19.79 -14.14
CA VAL A 72 -29.65 19.31 -15.51
C VAL A 72 -28.19 18.90 -15.71
N GLU A 73 -27.97 17.83 -16.47
CA GLU A 73 -26.65 17.37 -16.88
C GLU A 73 -26.17 18.24 -18.05
N GLN A 74 -25.12 19.02 -17.83
CA GLN A 74 -24.50 19.83 -18.90
C GLN A 74 -23.29 19.11 -19.49
N PRO A 75 -22.84 19.48 -20.71
CA PRO A 75 -21.63 18.90 -21.31
C PRO A 75 -20.40 19.26 -20.47
N GLY A 76 -20.11 18.45 -19.45
CA GLY A 76 -19.03 18.67 -18.48
C GLY A 76 -19.21 17.80 -17.23
N PRO A 77 -18.22 17.73 -16.32
CA PRO A 77 -18.33 16.96 -15.10
C PRO A 77 -19.21 17.72 -14.09
N GLY A 78 -20.52 17.44 -14.10
CA GLY A 78 -21.42 17.87 -13.03
C GLY A 78 -22.84 18.24 -13.48
N ARG A 79 -23.75 18.20 -12.52
CA ARG A 79 -25.13 18.69 -12.68
C ARG A 79 -25.20 20.14 -12.20
N THR A 80 -25.91 20.98 -12.93
CA THR A 80 -26.12 22.39 -12.55
C THR A 80 -27.61 22.69 -12.39
N PRO A 81 -28.02 23.46 -11.37
CA PRO A 81 -29.41 23.80 -11.16
C PRO A 81 -29.88 24.79 -12.23
N LYS A 82 -30.98 24.48 -12.92
CA LYS A 82 -31.65 25.37 -13.87
C LYS A 82 -33.15 25.41 -13.62
N CYS A 83 -33.75 26.59 -13.80
CA CYS A 83 -35.20 26.73 -13.81
C CYS A 83 -35.74 26.25 -15.16
N VAL A 84 -36.63 25.27 -15.13
CA VAL A 84 -37.29 24.69 -16.31
C VAL A 84 -38.80 24.94 -16.23
N GLU A 85 -39.44 25.06 -17.38
CA GLU A 85 -40.90 25.21 -17.48
C GLU A 85 -41.59 23.92 -17.06
N ASN A 86 -42.67 24.04 -16.30
CA ASN A 86 -43.56 22.92 -16.03
C ASN A 86 -44.18 22.46 -17.35
N ARG A 87 -43.56 21.48 -18.03
CA ARG A 87 -44.16 20.90 -19.24
C ARG A 87 -45.51 20.28 -18.83
N PRO A 88 -46.61 20.62 -19.52
CA PRO A 88 -47.87 19.89 -19.35
C PRO A 88 -47.59 18.39 -19.52
N PRO A 89 -48.26 17.52 -18.73
CA PRO A 89 -48.15 16.09 -18.96
C PRO A 89 -48.49 15.80 -20.42
N PRO A 90 -47.76 14.88 -21.09
CA PRO A 90 -48.12 14.47 -22.43
C PRO A 90 -49.59 14.00 -22.43
N PRO A 91 -50.35 14.22 -23.52
CA PRO A 91 -51.71 13.73 -23.60
C PRO A 91 -51.72 12.22 -23.32
N PRO A 92 -52.76 11.69 -22.65
CA PRO A 92 -52.86 10.27 -22.41
C PRO A 92 -52.73 9.52 -23.76
N PRO A 93 -52.03 8.36 -23.78
CA PRO A 93 -51.99 7.56 -24.99
C PRO A 93 -53.44 7.22 -25.41
N PRO A 94 -53.71 7.11 -26.73
CA PRO A 94 -55.01 6.65 -27.18
C PRO A 94 -55.36 5.31 -26.53
N PRO A 95 -56.64 5.03 -26.26
CA PRO A 95 -57.04 3.74 -25.72
C PRO A 95 -56.51 2.63 -26.63
N PRO A 96 -56.00 1.51 -26.07
CA PRO A 96 -55.56 0.40 -26.90
C PRO A 96 -56.74 -0.07 -27.78
N PRO A 97 -56.47 -0.48 -29.03
CA PRO A 97 -57.51 -1.10 -29.85
C PRO A 97 -58.11 -2.28 -29.06
N THR A 98 -59.43 -2.42 -29.10
CA THR A 98 -60.11 -3.56 -28.48
C THR A 98 -59.45 -4.83 -28.99
N PRO A 99 -58.90 -5.67 -28.10
CA PRO A 99 -58.29 -6.92 -28.55
C PRO A 99 -59.38 -7.74 -29.24
N PRO A 100 -59.10 -8.38 -30.40
CA PRO A 100 -60.00 -9.41 -30.90
C PRO A 100 -60.23 -10.43 -29.78
N MET A 101 -61.42 -11.03 -29.69
CA MET A 101 -61.64 -12.16 -28.78
C MET A 101 -60.54 -13.18 -29.06
N HIS A 102 -59.58 -13.27 -28.15
CA HIS A 102 -58.49 -14.21 -28.29
C HIS A 102 -59.11 -15.59 -28.09
N ASN A 103 -58.80 -16.50 -29.02
CA ASN A 103 -59.02 -17.93 -28.80
C ASN A 103 -58.49 -18.30 -27.40
N PRO A 104 -59.12 -19.26 -26.71
CA PRO A 104 -58.64 -19.72 -25.41
C PRO A 104 -57.13 -19.97 -25.48
N PRO A 105 -56.36 -19.55 -24.46
CA PRO A 105 -54.92 -19.68 -24.47
C PRO A 105 -54.56 -21.14 -24.74
N PRO A 106 -53.56 -21.42 -25.61
CA PRO A 106 -53.09 -22.77 -25.80
C PRO A 106 -52.74 -23.38 -24.45
N PRO A 107 -52.95 -24.69 -24.26
CA PRO A 107 -52.61 -25.36 -23.00
C PRO A 107 -51.17 -25.04 -22.63
N ALA A 108 -50.94 -24.79 -21.33
CA ALA A 108 -49.62 -24.46 -20.82
C ALA A 108 -48.58 -25.46 -21.38
N PRO A 109 -47.42 -25.00 -21.88
CA PRO A 109 -46.37 -25.91 -22.30
C PRO A 109 -46.07 -26.84 -21.13
N THR A 110 -46.12 -28.15 -21.37
CA THR A 110 -45.76 -29.15 -20.37
C THR A 110 -44.38 -28.79 -19.81
N PRO A 111 -44.18 -28.83 -18.49
CA PRO A 111 -42.87 -28.55 -17.90
C PRO A 111 -41.83 -29.42 -18.61
N ARG A 112 -40.85 -28.79 -19.26
CA ARG A 112 -39.70 -29.51 -19.80
C ARG A 112 -39.16 -30.37 -18.64
N PRO A 113 -39.03 -31.70 -18.79
CA PRO A 113 -38.53 -32.54 -17.70
C PRO A 113 -37.20 -31.95 -17.24
N GLN A 114 -37.11 -31.53 -15.98
CA GLN A 114 -35.86 -31.01 -15.45
C GLN A 114 -34.82 -32.12 -15.58
N ALA A 115 -33.78 -31.86 -16.36
CA ALA A 115 -32.66 -32.79 -16.48
C ALA A 115 -32.02 -32.89 -15.09
N THR A 116 -32.12 -34.06 -14.49
CA THR A 116 -31.50 -34.42 -13.22
C THR A 116 -30.77 -35.74 -13.41
N CYS A 117 -29.89 -36.10 -12.49
CA CYS A 117 -29.25 -37.42 -12.54
C CYS A 117 -30.22 -38.61 -12.45
N ALA A 118 -31.49 -38.38 -12.11
CA ALA A 118 -32.52 -39.42 -12.17
C ALA A 118 -32.91 -39.79 -13.61
N ASN A 119 -32.84 -38.84 -14.55
CA ASN A 119 -33.31 -39.01 -15.93
C ASN A 119 -32.19 -38.93 -16.99
N VAL A 120 -30.95 -38.66 -16.58
CA VAL A 120 -29.78 -38.56 -17.48
C VAL A 120 -29.05 -39.90 -17.54
N LYS A 121 -28.86 -40.42 -18.76
CA LYS A 121 -28.09 -41.65 -19.00
C LYS A 121 -26.68 -41.30 -19.47
N CYS A 122 -25.71 -41.41 -18.57
CA CYS A 122 -24.32 -41.14 -18.86
C CYS A 122 -23.65 -42.28 -19.65
N PRO A 123 -22.66 -41.99 -20.51
CA PRO A 123 -21.88 -43.01 -21.21
C PRO A 123 -21.08 -43.88 -20.23
N GLY A 124 -20.72 -45.09 -20.65
CA GLY A 124 -19.94 -46.03 -19.83
C GLY A 124 -18.65 -45.41 -19.30
N GLY A 125 -18.31 -45.68 -18.04
CA GLY A 125 -17.12 -45.13 -17.39
C GLY A 125 -17.31 -43.72 -16.79
N THR A 126 -18.49 -43.13 -16.89
CA THR A 126 -18.81 -41.85 -16.23
C THR A 126 -19.94 -42.03 -15.21
N ARG A 127 -20.00 -41.15 -14.20
CA ARG A 127 -21.10 -41.05 -13.24
C ARG A 127 -21.78 -39.70 -13.36
N CYS A 128 -23.10 -39.67 -13.19
CA CYS A 128 -23.83 -38.40 -13.13
C CYS A 128 -23.61 -37.74 -11.77
N VAL A 129 -23.24 -36.46 -11.79
CA VAL A 129 -23.13 -35.61 -10.60
C VAL A 129 -23.91 -34.33 -10.85
N MET A 130 -24.71 -33.91 -9.88
CA MET A 130 -25.34 -32.58 -9.90
C MET A 130 -24.28 -31.55 -9.53
N VAL A 131 -23.85 -30.75 -10.50
CA VAL A 131 -22.81 -29.73 -10.33
C VAL A 131 -23.49 -28.37 -10.14
N THR A 132 -23.14 -27.71 -9.05
CA THR A 132 -23.53 -26.33 -8.77
C THR A 132 -22.33 -25.45 -9.09
N GLU A 133 -22.45 -24.59 -10.11
CA GLU A 133 -21.47 -23.54 -10.33
C GLU A 133 -21.45 -22.63 -9.10
N GLN A 134 -20.27 -22.39 -8.52
CA GLN A 134 -20.13 -21.51 -7.36
C GLN A 134 -20.39 -20.06 -7.79
N CYS A 135 -21.65 -19.67 -7.74
CA CYS A 135 -22.12 -18.31 -8.00
C CYS A 135 -21.74 -17.38 -6.83
N LEU A 136 -21.18 -16.23 -7.15
CA LEU A 136 -20.91 -15.18 -6.16
C LEU A 136 -22.12 -14.24 -5.95
N ARG A 137 -23.07 -14.23 -6.90
CA ARG A 137 -24.21 -13.30 -6.90
C ARG A 137 -25.53 -14.06 -7.12
N PRO A 138 -26.51 -13.91 -6.20
CA PRO A 138 -27.85 -14.41 -6.44
C PRO A 138 -28.61 -13.53 -7.45
N PRO A 139 -29.60 -14.08 -8.17
CA PRO A 139 -30.09 -15.47 -8.08
C PRO A 139 -29.14 -16.46 -8.78
N CYS A 140 -28.76 -17.51 -8.05
CA CYS A 140 -27.88 -18.55 -8.57
C CYS A 140 -28.63 -19.51 -9.50
N PRO A 141 -27.99 -20.00 -10.57
CA PRO A 141 -28.58 -21.04 -11.41
C PRO A 141 -28.81 -22.31 -10.59
N ALA A 142 -29.87 -23.05 -10.91
CA ALA A 142 -30.12 -24.35 -10.31
C ALA A 142 -28.97 -25.32 -10.68
N PRO A 143 -28.63 -26.29 -9.80
CA PRO A 143 -27.61 -27.30 -10.09
C PRO A 143 -27.95 -28.10 -11.36
N ALA A 144 -26.96 -28.38 -12.19
CA ALA A 144 -27.13 -29.07 -13.47
C ALA A 144 -26.46 -30.46 -13.45
N PRO A 145 -27.04 -31.49 -14.10
CA PRO A 145 -26.41 -32.81 -14.19
C PRO A 145 -25.22 -32.80 -15.17
N GLN A 146 -24.07 -33.28 -14.72
CA GLN A 146 -22.88 -33.50 -15.55
C GLN A 146 -22.41 -34.96 -15.42
N CYS A 147 -21.99 -35.55 -16.54
CA CYS A 147 -21.38 -36.88 -16.54
C CYS A 147 -19.87 -36.74 -16.36
N ILE A 148 -19.37 -37.05 -15.17
CA ILE A 148 -17.96 -36.95 -14.80
C ILE A 148 -17.31 -38.33 -14.90
N SER A 149 -16.12 -38.45 -15.47
CA SER A 149 -15.37 -39.71 -15.53
C SER A 149 -15.17 -40.33 -14.14
N ASN A 150 -15.30 -41.64 -14.07
CA ASN A 150 -15.06 -42.41 -12.85
C ASN A 150 -13.57 -42.60 -12.57
N ASP A 151 -12.72 -42.38 -13.58
CA ASP A 151 -11.27 -42.48 -13.44
C ASP A 151 -10.75 -41.47 -12.42
N PRO A 152 -9.86 -41.90 -11.50
CA PRO A 152 -9.15 -40.95 -10.65
C PRO A 152 -8.41 -39.93 -11.52
N PRO A 153 -8.27 -38.66 -11.07
CA PRO A 153 -7.41 -37.70 -11.75
C PRO A 153 -6.04 -38.34 -12.00
N PRO A 154 -5.43 -38.16 -13.18
CA PRO A 154 -4.09 -38.69 -13.41
C PRO A 154 -3.17 -38.19 -12.30
N LEU A 155 -2.45 -39.09 -11.65
CA LEU A 155 -1.43 -38.67 -10.68
C LEU A 155 -0.50 -37.67 -11.38
N PRO A 156 -0.05 -36.61 -10.67
CA PRO A 156 0.94 -35.72 -11.24
C PRO A 156 2.18 -36.55 -11.63
N THR A 157 2.38 -36.73 -12.93
CA THR A 157 3.55 -37.44 -13.50
C THR A 157 4.82 -36.61 -13.42
N THR A 158 4.68 -35.32 -13.07
CA THR A 158 5.79 -34.42 -12.79
C THR A 158 6.28 -34.65 -11.37
N ARG A 159 7.45 -35.29 -11.24
CA ARG A 159 8.21 -35.32 -9.99
C ARG A 159 8.37 -33.87 -9.50
N PRO A 160 8.12 -33.57 -8.21
CA PRO A 160 8.41 -32.25 -7.66
C PRO A 160 9.86 -31.86 -7.95
N PRO A 161 10.15 -30.57 -8.24
CA PRO A 161 11.52 -30.12 -8.42
C PRO A 161 12.34 -30.40 -7.15
N PRO A 162 13.65 -30.71 -7.27
CA PRO A 162 14.49 -30.87 -6.10
C PRO A 162 14.54 -29.57 -5.27
N PRO A 163 14.72 -29.65 -3.94
CA PRO A 163 14.89 -28.47 -3.11
C PRO A 163 16.15 -27.70 -3.54
N PRO A 164 16.19 -26.36 -3.34
CA PRO A 164 17.37 -25.57 -3.64
C PRO A 164 18.58 -26.02 -2.80
N PRO A 165 19.81 -25.84 -3.30
CA PRO A 165 21.02 -26.16 -2.53
C PRO A 165 21.08 -25.31 -1.24
N PRO A 166 21.65 -25.85 -0.14
CA PRO A 166 21.82 -25.08 1.08
C PRO A 166 22.79 -23.92 0.87
N PRO A 167 22.65 -22.81 1.63
CA PRO A 167 23.57 -21.68 1.54
C PRO A 167 25.00 -22.10 1.94
N PRO A 168 26.04 -21.44 1.39
CA PRO A 168 27.42 -21.72 1.80
C PRO A 168 27.62 -21.43 3.29
N PRO A 169 28.44 -22.21 4.00
CA PRO A 169 28.72 -21.97 5.41
C PRO A 169 29.37 -20.59 5.59
N PRO A 170 29.04 -19.86 6.68
CA PRO A 170 29.61 -18.54 6.94
C PRO A 170 31.12 -18.63 7.19
N ARG A 171 31.83 -17.55 6.82
CA ARG A 171 33.27 -17.43 7.06
C ARG A 171 33.54 -17.18 8.55
N CYS A 172 34.36 -18.03 9.16
CA CYS A 172 34.72 -17.91 10.57
C CYS A 172 35.96 -17.04 10.82
N PRO A 173 36.10 -16.46 12.03
CA PRO A 173 37.31 -15.78 12.46
C PRO A 173 38.53 -16.73 12.51
N VAL A 174 39.73 -16.15 12.67
CA VAL A 174 40.98 -16.91 12.76
C VAL A 174 40.94 -17.88 13.96
N ASN A 175 41.42 -19.11 13.73
CA ASN A 175 41.45 -20.24 14.67
C ASN A 175 40.06 -20.79 15.07
N GLU A 176 39.08 -20.59 14.19
CA GLU A 176 37.73 -21.15 14.30
C GLU A 176 37.26 -21.69 12.97
N SER A 177 36.52 -22.79 13.00
CA SER A 177 35.88 -23.38 11.84
C SER A 177 34.38 -23.50 12.05
N TRP A 178 33.62 -23.38 10.95
CA TRP A 178 32.17 -23.57 10.99
C TRP A 178 31.87 -25.06 11.17
N THR A 179 31.08 -25.38 12.18
CA THR A 179 30.58 -26.73 12.38
C THR A 179 29.06 -26.71 12.50
N ASN A 180 28.40 -27.70 11.89
CA ASN A 180 26.96 -27.91 12.01
C ASN A 180 26.58 -28.62 13.33
N CYS A 181 27.56 -29.23 13.99
CA CYS A 181 27.41 -29.90 15.28
C CYS A 181 28.48 -29.33 16.21
N SER A 182 28.17 -28.22 16.87
CA SER A 182 29.14 -27.60 17.78
C SER A 182 29.18 -28.32 19.12
N SER A 183 30.31 -28.25 19.83
CA SER A 183 30.36 -28.70 21.22
C SER A 183 29.57 -27.74 22.10
N MET A 184 28.69 -28.29 22.94
CA MET A 184 28.00 -27.54 24.00
C MET A 184 28.96 -27.04 25.10
N CYS A 185 30.16 -27.63 25.19
CA CYS A 185 31.19 -27.27 26.14
C CYS A 185 32.49 -27.00 25.38
N GLU A 186 32.49 -25.94 24.58
CA GLU A 186 33.70 -25.46 23.90
C GLU A 186 34.79 -25.11 24.94
N PRO A 187 36.05 -25.57 24.76
CA PRO A 187 37.14 -25.26 25.68
C PRO A 187 37.40 -23.76 25.82
N THR A 188 37.56 -23.29 27.06
CA THR A 188 37.90 -21.89 27.38
C THR A 188 39.28 -21.80 28.02
N CYS A 189 39.83 -20.59 28.10
CA CYS A 189 41.07 -20.36 28.83
C CYS A 189 40.98 -20.69 30.33
N GLU A 190 39.78 -20.60 30.93
CA GLU A 190 39.54 -21.00 32.33
C GLU A 190 39.35 -22.51 32.48
N ASN A 191 38.70 -23.16 31.50
CA ASN A 191 38.49 -24.61 31.49
C ASN A 191 38.90 -25.21 30.15
N ARG A 192 40.15 -25.68 30.09
CA ARG A 192 40.77 -26.23 28.88
C ARG A 192 40.27 -27.64 28.53
N THR A 193 39.73 -28.36 29.52
CA THR A 193 39.27 -29.75 29.36
C THR A 193 37.91 -29.91 30.02
N PRO A 194 36.85 -29.26 29.48
CA PRO A 194 35.52 -29.39 30.03
C PRO A 194 34.99 -30.81 29.84
N LYS A 195 34.34 -31.36 30.87
CA LYS A 195 33.57 -32.61 30.72
C LYS A 195 32.30 -32.30 29.93
N CYS A 196 32.13 -32.90 28.77
CA CYS A 196 30.98 -32.66 27.90
C CYS A 196 30.35 -33.96 27.41
N THR A 197 29.04 -33.93 27.18
CA THR A 197 28.32 -34.98 26.45
C THR A 197 28.53 -34.85 24.94
N LYS A 198 28.32 -35.94 24.19
CA LYS A 198 28.49 -35.97 22.73
C LYS A 198 27.31 -35.34 21.95
N ASN A 199 26.46 -34.58 22.62
CA ASN A 199 25.32 -33.93 21.98
C ASN A 199 25.77 -32.72 21.15
N CYS A 200 25.20 -32.58 19.95
CA CYS A 200 25.43 -31.42 19.10
C CYS A 200 24.72 -30.20 19.65
N GLY A 201 25.47 -29.13 19.86
CA GLY A 201 24.95 -27.77 19.95
C GLY A 201 24.59 -27.20 18.58
N PRO A 202 24.01 -25.99 18.55
CA PRO A 202 23.62 -25.33 17.31
C PRO A 202 24.83 -25.08 16.38
N PRO A 203 24.63 -25.01 15.06
CA PRO A 203 25.67 -24.66 14.11
C PRO A 203 26.31 -23.30 14.44
N LYS A 204 27.64 -23.26 14.57
CA LYS A 204 28.39 -22.02 14.84
C LYS A 204 29.86 -22.16 14.44
N CYS A 205 30.55 -21.02 14.41
CA CYS A 205 32.01 -21.02 14.48
C CYS A 205 32.45 -21.53 15.85
N GLN A 206 33.26 -22.57 15.84
CA GLN A 206 33.81 -23.18 17.04
C GLN A 206 35.34 -23.10 17.00
N CYS A 207 35.98 -22.87 18.15
CA CYS A 207 37.45 -22.94 18.25
C CYS A 207 37.96 -24.25 17.65
N ASP A 208 38.98 -24.15 16.82
CA ASP A 208 39.67 -25.32 16.28
C ASP A 208 40.34 -26.12 17.42
N ALA A 209 40.72 -27.36 17.13
CA ALA A 209 41.43 -28.20 18.07
C ALA A 209 42.71 -27.48 18.60
N ASN A 210 42.93 -27.55 19.92
CA ASN A 210 44.01 -26.89 20.65
C ASN A 210 43.92 -25.35 20.74
N PHE A 211 42.79 -24.76 20.38
CA PHE A 211 42.48 -23.36 20.66
C PHE A 211 41.40 -23.24 21.74
N TYR A 212 41.54 -22.19 22.54
CA TYR A 212 40.71 -21.95 23.71
C TYR A 212 40.07 -20.58 23.61
N ARG A 213 38.77 -20.51 23.91
CA ARG A 213 38.04 -19.24 23.93
C ARG A 213 38.50 -18.40 25.11
N ASN A 214 39.01 -17.20 24.85
CA ASN A 214 39.35 -16.23 25.89
C ASN A 214 38.16 -15.31 26.22
N LYS A 215 38.31 -14.46 27.25
CA LYS A 215 37.29 -13.47 27.66
C LYS A 215 36.93 -12.44 26.56
N ALA A 216 37.85 -12.19 25.62
CA ALA A 216 37.62 -11.35 24.45
C ALA A 216 36.92 -12.09 23.29
N ARG A 217 36.41 -13.30 23.53
CA ARG A 217 35.69 -14.16 22.57
C ARG A 217 36.54 -14.62 21.38
N ARG A 218 37.88 -14.55 21.48
CA ARG A 218 38.81 -15.03 20.45
C ARG A 218 39.35 -16.41 20.81
N CYS A 219 39.53 -17.26 19.81
CA CYS A 219 40.22 -18.54 19.97
C CYS A 219 41.72 -18.34 19.87
N VAL A 220 42.41 -18.60 20.98
CA VAL A 220 43.85 -18.37 21.14
C VAL A 220 44.53 -19.65 21.60
N ARG A 221 45.85 -19.74 21.41
CA ARG A 221 46.61 -20.90 21.91
C ARG A 221 46.67 -20.89 23.43
N ALA A 222 46.93 -22.04 24.04
CA ALA A 222 47.09 -22.18 25.49
C ALA A 222 48.13 -21.21 26.09
N SER A 223 49.18 -20.86 25.34
CA SER A 223 50.24 -19.93 25.74
C SER A 223 49.77 -18.46 25.80
N GLU A 224 48.72 -18.14 25.07
CA GLU A 224 48.13 -16.79 24.95
C GLU A 224 46.96 -16.59 25.93
N CYS A 225 46.58 -17.64 26.67
CA CYS A 225 45.64 -17.50 27.77
C CYS A 225 46.28 -16.72 28.92
N PRO A 226 45.52 -15.85 29.62
CA PRO A 226 46.01 -15.17 30.82
C PRO A 226 46.52 -16.18 31.85
N ARG A 227 47.66 -15.89 32.46
CA ARG A 227 48.13 -16.60 33.67
C ARG A 227 47.45 -15.94 34.87
N TRP A 228 46.80 -16.73 35.69
CA TRP A 228 46.08 -16.31 36.91
C TRP A 228 46.71 -16.99 38.12
#